data_AF-A0A918MCX2-F1
#
_entry.id   AF-A0A918MCX2-F1
#
_cell.length_a   1.000
_cell.length_b   1.000
_cell.length_c   1.000
_cell.angle_alpha   90.00
_cell.angle_beta   90.00
_cell.angle_gamma   90.00
#
_symmetry.space_group_name_H-M   'P 1'
#
loop_
_entity.id
_entity.type
_entity.pdbx_description
1 polymer ?
#
loop_
_entity_poly.entity_id
_entity_poly.type
_entity_poly.pdbx_seq_one_letter_code
_entity_poly.pdbx_strand_id
1 'polypeptide(L)'
;MPESPGTLAEMPVADTRTAVLIVGAGPVGLTARALLERWGVRTLLVERHGELSPFPRSRLVNVRSMEIFRGLGLADRITARAFAPRYGRVRFRDTLSGRDFATAAMAAVHAPVPESPVTGVVTSQDRLEPVLLGAADTPVRFGTGLAGLTEEDDAVVARLADHRTGAETRIRARYVLAADGAHSTVRRLLGIGTAGPGALGDATTVVFDADLDRWCARQPAGVYFTPHGSFMPLYPEGGWAWFGPTPDGAGDTDWAGLVARALGPGTGVRPRVLRVQHWVMEAFVAERLLHGRVLLAGDAAHAVPVIGGLGMNAGVADVHNLCWKLAGVLQGWAGPGLLATYEPERHPVAHETLRQAVANAQLLREVQRRRLAQLRAGGAVPDPVETPWADRYFAQLGLVLGAVYRSAAVLPTDQPPTRPSDPGTDPGPGSGTDYVPTADPGRRLPHLWLGDDRSTLDTVGAWFTLLTPDPAAWAQRTAGSVPLRVEPLPREHTEPYGLGPRGALLVRPDGHIAARWPDRPPTTTPLPDALAGLTGRP
;
A
#
# COMPACT_ATOMS: atom_id res chain seq x y z
N MET A 1 46.62 -8.01 35.95
CA MET A 1 46.16 -6.72 35.40
C MET A 1 45.71 -6.99 33.98
N PRO A 2 44.41 -7.25 33.74
CA PRO A 2 43.92 -7.58 32.42
C PRO A 2 43.75 -6.32 31.57
N GLU A 3 43.91 -6.53 30.26
CA GLU A 3 43.99 -5.53 29.19
C GLU A 3 42.72 -4.67 29.09
N SER A 4 42.92 -3.38 28.79
CA SER A 4 41.84 -2.44 28.48
C SER A 4 41.16 -2.80 27.15
N PRO A 5 39.82 -2.68 27.05
CA PRO A 5 39.11 -2.86 25.79
C PRO A 5 39.52 -1.79 24.79
N GLY A 6 40.01 -2.24 23.64
CA GLY A 6 40.50 -1.41 22.55
C GLY A 6 39.46 -0.38 22.10
N THR A 7 39.93 0.87 22.01
CA THR A 7 39.25 1.98 21.38
C THR A 7 38.88 1.58 19.95
N LEU A 8 37.59 1.62 19.62
CA LEU A 8 37.07 1.52 18.25
C LEU A 8 37.86 2.51 17.38
N ALA A 9 38.73 1.99 16.51
CA ALA A 9 39.43 2.79 15.53
C ALA A 9 38.41 3.63 14.75
N GLU A 10 38.67 4.94 14.66
CA GLU A 10 37.90 5.89 13.88
C GLU A 10 37.79 5.40 12.44
N MET A 11 36.67 4.75 12.15
CA MET A 11 36.33 4.33 10.80
C MET A 11 36.22 5.60 9.94
N PRO A 12 36.85 5.64 8.75
CA PRO A 12 36.81 6.81 7.89
C PRO A 12 35.36 7.16 7.56
N VAL A 13 34.91 8.29 8.07
CA VAL A 13 33.59 8.84 7.81
C VAL A 13 33.60 9.33 6.37
N ALA A 14 33.04 8.56 5.45
CA ALA A 14 32.53 9.16 4.23
C ALA A 14 31.35 10.04 4.65
N ASP A 15 31.63 11.33 4.89
CA ASP A 15 30.75 12.35 5.48
C ASP A 15 29.59 12.72 4.54
N THR A 16 28.86 11.70 4.09
CA THR A 16 27.75 11.82 3.15
C THR A 16 26.52 12.17 3.96
N ARG A 17 26.13 13.45 3.89
CA ARG A 17 24.91 13.96 4.51
C ARG A 17 23.73 13.81 3.55
N THR A 18 22.68 13.12 3.97
CA THR A 18 21.39 13.05 3.26
C THR A 18 20.28 13.69 4.09
N ALA A 19 19.21 14.16 3.46
CA ALA A 19 18.05 14.63 4.22
C ALA A 19 17.22 13.43 4.71
N VAL A 20 17.01 12.43 3.85
CA VAL A 20 16.30 11.20 4.19
C VAL A 20 17.12 9.99 3.76
N LEU A 21 17.35 9.05 4.68
CA LEU A 21 17.80 7.70 4.35
C LEU A 21 16.58 6.79 4.23
N ILE A 22 16.41 6.15 3.08
CA ILE A 22 15.38 5.13 2.84
C ILE A 22 16.07 3.76 2.91
N VAL A 23 15.58 2.88 3.79
CA VAL A 23 16.13 1.53 3.96
C VAL A 23 15.17 0.52 3.34
N GLY A 24 15.57 -0.11 2.24
CA GLY A 24 14.80 -1.09 1.47
C GLY A 24 14.30 -0.55 0.12
N ALA A 25 14.58 -1.27 -0.97
CA ALA A 25 14.15 -0.95 -2.34
C ALA A 25 12.94 -1.77 -2.80
N GLY A 26 12.05 -2.17 -1.89
CA GLY A 26 10.74 -2.70 -2.26
C GLY A 26 9.81 -1.61 -2.83
N PRO A 27 8.57 -1.96 -3.22
CA PRO A 27 7.62 -1.01 -3.81
C PRO A 27 7.40 0.23 -2.95
N VAL A 28 7.38 0.07 -1.63
CA VAL A 28 7.19 1.15 -0.64
C VAL A 28 8.38 2.12 -0.66
N GLY A 29 9.60 1.62 -0.56
CA GLY A 29 10.81 2.45 -0.59
C GLY A 29 11.04 3.14 -1.93
N LEU A 30 10.81 2.43 -3.05
CA LEU A 30 10.89 3.01 -4.39
C LEU A 30 9.84 4.10 -4.62
N THR A 31 8.62 3.90 -4.11
CA THR A 31 7.57 4.92 -4.15
C THR A 31 7.93 6.13 -3.30
N ALA A 32 8.45 5.92 -2.08
CA ALA A 32 8.91 7.02 -1.21
C ALA A 32 10.00 7.86 -1.88
N ARG A 33 10.96 7.20 -2.56
CA ARG A 33 12.02 7.87 -3.32
C ARG A 33 11.43 8.75 -4.43
N ALA A 34 10.55 8.20 -5.26
CA ALA A 34 9.90 8.95 -6.34
C ALA A 34 9.06 10.13 -5.83
N LEU A 35 8.34 9.93 -4.72
CA LEU A 35 7.57 10.99 -4.07
C LEU A 35 8.48 12.11 -3.55
N LEU A 36 9.52 11.79 -2.77
CA LEU A 36 10.44 12.76 -2.19
C LEU A 36 11.21 13.56 -3.24
N GLU A 37 11.55 12.93 -4.37
CA GLU A 37 12.24 13.59 -5.49
C GLU A 37 11.39 14.71 -6.11
N ARG A 38 10.06 14.57 -6.18
CA ARG A 38 9.16 15.65 -6.64
C ARG A 38 9.25 16.92 -5.81
N TRP A 39 9.65 16.80 -4.55
CA TRP A 39 9.89 17.93 -3.65
C TRP A 39 11.37 18.34 -3.56
N GLY A 40 12.24 17.77 -4.39
CA GLY A 40 13.68 18.05 -4.37
C GLY A 40 14.36 17.64 -3.06
N VAL A 41 13.78 16.70 -2.31
CA VAL A 41 14.38 16.22 -1.06
C VAL A 41 15.55 15.31 -1.40
N ARG A 42 16.75 15.64 -0.90
CA ARG A 42 17.94 14.79 -1.05
C ARG A 42 17.74 13.47 -0.32
N THR A 43 17.65 12.38 -1.07
CA THR A 43 17.49 11.04 -0.51
C THR A 43 18.70 10.15 -0.79
N LEU A 44 18.91 9.18 0.08
CA LEU A 44 19.75 8.01 -0.20
C LEU A 44 18.88 6.79 0.04
N LEU A 45 18.74 5.93 -0.97
CA LEU A 45 18.07 4.64 -0.82
C LEU A 45 19.12 3.52 -0.82
N VAL A 46 19.07 2.66 0.21
CA VAL A 46 19.92 1.47 0.31
C VAL A 46 19.10 0.19 0.25
N GLU A 47 19.64 -0.83 -0.41
CA GLU A 47 19.04 -2.16 -0.52
C GLU A 47 20.10 -3.23 -0.28
N ARG A 48 19.83 -4.16 0.63
CA ARG A 48 20.77 -5.21 1.02
C ARG A 48 21.03 -6.23 -0.09
N HIS A 49 20.06 -6.44 -0.97
CA HIS A 49 20.18 -7.34 -2.10
C HIS A 49 20.90 -6.65 -3.27
N GLY A 50 21.67 -7.41 -4.05
CA GLY A 50 22.45 -6.88 -5.17
C GLY A 50 21.61 -6.42 -6.37
N GLU A 51 20.34 -6.80 -6.40
CA GLU A 51 19.38 -6.49 -7.46
C GLU A 51 17.95 -6.55 -6.91
N LEU A 52 16.98 -6.10 -7.70
CA LEU A 52 15.55 -6.26 -7.40
C LEU A 52 15.18 -7.74 -7.32
N SER A 53 14.16 -8.07 -6.52
CA SER A 53 13.77 -9.47 -6.33
C SER A 53 13.14 -10.01 -7.61
N PRO A 54 13.65 -11.12 -8.19
CA PRO A 54 13.05 -11.73 -9.37
C PRO A 54 11.83 -12.59 -9.02
N PHE A 55 11.33 -12.55 -7.78
CA PHE A 55 10.20 -13.36 -7.34
C PHE A 55 8.87 -12.59 -7.46
N PRO A 56 7.85 -13.18 -8.11
CA PRO A 56 6.56 -12.53 -8.27
C PRO A 56 5.74 -12.59 -6.98
N ARG A 57 6.02 -11.65 -6.07
CA ARG A 57 5.37 -11.51 -4.76
C ARG A 57 3.97 -10.89 -4.89
N SER A 58 3.70 -9.69 -4.36
CA SER A 58 2.39 -9.06 -4.46
C SER A 58 1.91 -8.99 -5.92
N ARG A 59 0.62 -9.24 -6.17
CA ARG A 59 0.03 -9.32 -7.52
C ARG A 59 -1.12 -8.36 -7.80
N LEU A 60 -1.57 -7.62 -6.79
CA LEU A 60 -2.69 -6.70 -6.91
C LEU A 60 -2.20 -5.28 -6.59
N VAL A 61 -2.25 -4.40 -7.59
CA VAL A 61 -2.15 -2.96 -7.37
C VAL A 61 -3.58 -2.43 -7.35
N ASN A 62 -4.06 -2.07 -6.17
CA ASN A 62 -5.45 -1.63 -6.03
C ASN A 62 -5.65 -0.22 -6.61
N VAL A 63 -6.92 0.18 -6.72
CA VAL A 63 -7.29 1.47 -7.30
C VAL A 63 -6.66 2.66 -6.56
N ARG A 64 -6.50 2.60 -5.24
CA ARG A 64 -5.87 3.69 -4.47
C ARG A 64 -4.39 3.85 -4.79
N SER A 65 -3.65 2.74 -4.94
CA SER A 65 -2.26 2.81 -5.38
C SER A 65 -2.15 3.27 -6.83
N MET A 66 -3.08 2.89 -7.71
CA MET A 66 -3.11 3.40 -9.08
C MET A 66 -3.39 4.91 -9.15
N GLU A 67 -4.18 5.49 -8.23
CA GLU A 67 -4.33 6.95 -8.11
C GLU A 67 -3.01 7.64 -7.77
N ILE A 68 -2.25 7.07 -6.82
CA ILE A 68 -0.94 7.57 -6.42
C ILE A 68 0.03 7.48 -7.60
N PHE A 69 0.02 6.36 -8.32
CA PHE A 69 0.85 6.18 -9.50
C PHE A 69 0.42 7.05 -10.69
N ARG A 70 -0.87 7.41 -10.82
CA ARG A 70 -1.33 8.42 -11.78
C ARG A 70 -0.73 9.78 -11.44
N GLY A 71 -0.74 10.18 -10.17
CA GLY A 71 -0.09 11.42 -9.71
C GLY A 71 1.43 11.45 -9.92
N LEU A 72 2.07 10.28 -10.04
CA LEU A 72 3.48 10.11 -10.41
C LEU A 72 3.72 9.95 -11.93
N GLY A 73 2.67 9.95 -12.76
CA GLY A 73 2.79 9.71 -14.21
C GLY A 73 3.16 8.27 -14.57
N LEU A 74 2.92 7.30 -13.69
CA LEU A 74 3.29 5.89 -13.85
C LEU A 74 2.13 4.97 -14.20
N ALA A 75 0.87 5.41 -14.00
CA ALA A 75 -0.31 4.57 -14.17
C ALA A 75 -0.35 3.86 -15.52
N ASP A 76 -0.14 4.57 -16.63
CA ASP A 76 -0.19 3.98 -17.97
C ASP A 76 0.92 2.96 -18.20
N ARG A 77 2.14 3.24 -17.71
CA ARG A 77 3.29 2.32 -17.81
C ARG A 77 3.05 1.03 -17.01
N ILE A 78 2.38 1.14 -15.86
CA ILE A 78 2.01 -0.02 -15.05
C ILE A 78 0.90 -0.81 -15.74
N THR A 79 -0.16 -0.14 -16.21
CA THR A 79 -1.29 -0.77 -16.92
C THR A 79 -0.84 -1.48 -18.19
N ALA A 80 0.07 -0.89 -18.97
CA ALA A 80 0.58 -1.48 -20.22
C ALA A 80 1.31 -2.82 -20.02
N ARG A 81 1.78 -3.10 -18.80
CA ARG A 81 2.47 -4.35 -18.43
C ARG A 81 1.60 -5.30 -17.60
N ALA A 82 0.40 -4.87 -17.24
CA ALA A 82 -0.52 -5.63 -16.41
C ALA A 82 -1.42 -6.55 -17.25
N PHE A 83 -2.17 -7.42 -16.57
CA PHE A 83 -3.23 -8.18 -17.23
C PHE A 83 -4.40 -7.29 -17.62
N ALA A 84 -5.09 -7.67 -18.70
CA ALA A 84 -6.34 -7.04 -19.11
C ALA A 84 -7.42 -7.13 -18.00
N PRO A 85 -8.37 -6.18 -17.90
CA PRO A 85 -9.39 -6.12 -16.83
C PRO A 85 -10.22 -7.40 -16.63
N ARG A 86 -10.37 -8.24 -17.66
CA ARG A 86 -11.02 -9.55 -17.54
C ARG A 86 -10.34 -10.51 -16.56
N TYR A 87 -9.06 -10.30 -16.23
CA TYR A 87 -8.32 -11.01 -15.18
C TYR A 87 -8.58 -10.45 -13.78
N GLY A 88 -9.30 -9.34 -13.63
CA GLY A 88 -9.79 -8.81 -12.34
C GLY A 88 -10.88 -9.68 -11.71
N ARG A 89 -10.76 -11.00 -11.78
CA ARG A 89 -11.70 -11.97 -11.23
C ARG A 89 -10.98 -12.99 -10.38
N VAL A 90 -11.74 -13.55 -9.45
CA VAL A 90 -11.38 -14.75 -8.71
C VAL A 90 -12.37 -15.85 -9.03
N ARG A 91 -11.85 -17.07 -9.10
CA ARG A 91 -12.62 -18.28 -9.34
C ARG A 91 -12.30 -19.32 -8.29
N PHE A 92 -13.32 -20.03 -7.85
CA PHE A 92 -13.19 -21.16 -6.95
C PHE A 92 -13.56 -22.44 -7.71
N ARG A 93 -12.65 -23.41 -7.69
CA ARG A 93 -12.77 -24.69 -8.43
C ARG A 93 -12.31 -25.85 -7.57
N ASP A 94 -12.81 -27.05 -7.85
CA ASP A 94 -12.33 -28.28 -7.17
C ASP A 94 -10.89 -28.63 -7.55
N THR A 95 -10.55 -28.42 -8.81
CA THR A 95 -9.20 -28.50 -9.38
C THR A 95 -9.10 -27.42 -10.46
N LEU A 96 -7.90 -27.05 -10.91
CA LEU A 96 -7.80 -26.01 -11.95
C LEU A 96 -8.57 -26.38 -13.23
N SER A 97 -8.55 -27.67 -13.59
CA SER A 97 -9.24 -28.23 -14.76
C SER A 97 -10.76 -28.42 -14.58
N GLY A 98 -11.26 -28.28 -13.35
CA GLY A 98 -12.67 -28.40 -13.01
C GLY A 98 -13.52 -27.19 -13.41
N ARG A 99 -14.82 -27.27 -13.12
CA ARG A 99 -15.76 -26.14 -13.29
C ARG A 99 -15.69 -25.20 -12.09
N ASP A 100 -16.02 -23.94 -12.33
CA ASP A 100 -16.24 -22.98 -11.26
C ASP A 100 -17.48 -23.39 -10.45
N PHE A 101 -17.33 -23.41 -9.13
CA PHE A 101 -18.47 -23.46 -8.22
C PHE A 101 -18.82 -22.06 -7.67
N ALA A 102 -17.86 -21.14 -7.66
CA ALA A 102 -18.07 -19.74 -7.34
C ALA A 102 -17.10 -18.82 -8.10
N THR A 103 -17.50 -17.57 -8.30
CA THR A 103 -16.64 -16.53 -8.88
C THR A 103 -17.03 -15.17 -8.32
N ALA A 104 -16.05 -14.28 -8.18
CA ALA A 104 -16.26 -12.89 -7.78
C ALA A 104 -15.42 -11.96 -8.66
N ALA A 105 -15.93 -10.75 -8.88
CA ALA A 105 -15.18 -9.67 -9.52
C ALA A 105 -14.38 -8.90 -8.45
N MET A 106 -13.13 -8.57 -8.76
CA MET A 106 -12.34 -7.65 -7.94
C MET A 106 -12.82 -6.22 -8.21
N ALA A 107 -13.33 -5.55 -7.17
CA ALA A 107 -13.86 -4.19 -7.30
C ALA A 107 -12.79 -3.22 -7.81
N ALA A 108 -13.18 -2.32 -8.71
CA ALA A 108 -12.30 -1.37 -9.41
C ALA A 108 -11.11 -1.97 -10.18
N VAL A 109 -11.06 -3.30 -10.38
CA VAL A 109 -10.04 -3.97 -11.20
C VAL A 109 -10.70 -4.64 -12.40
N HIS A 110 -11.82 -5.33 -12.18
CA HIS A 110 -12.56 -5.98 -13.27
C HIS A 110 -13.14 -4.97 -14.26
N ALA A 111 -13.62 -3.86 -13.70
CA ALA A 111 -14.28 -2.77 -14.41
C ALA A 111 -13.99 -1.45 -13.67
N PRO A 112 -14.07 -0.31 -14.38
CA PRO A 112 -14.10 1.02 -13.78
C PRO A 112 -15.20 1.16 -12.73
N VAL A 113 -14.98 2.06 -11.78
CA VAL A 113 -15.96 2.45 -10.76
C VAL A 113 -16.10 3.97 -10.77
N PRO A 114 -17.28 4.53 -10.46
CA PRO A 114 -17.48 5.98 -10.48
C PRO A 114 -16.69 6.73 -9.40
N GLU A 115 -16.13 6.05 -8.41
CA GLU A 115 -15.39 6.66 -7.31
C GLU A 115 -13.91 6.92 -7.59
N SER A 116 -13.39 6.53 -8.76
CA SER A 116 -11.99 6.75 -9.16
C SER A 116 -11.83 6.94 -10.68
N PRO A 117 -10.89 7.80 -11.14
CA PRO A 117 -10.60 7.96 -12.56
C PRO A 117 -9.76 6.83 -13.16
N VAL A 118 -9.27 5.91 -12.32
CA VAL A 118 -8.40 4.80 -12.73
C VAL A 118 -8.96 3.47 -12.24
N THR A 119 -8.44 2.39 -12.81
CA THR A 119 -8.70 1.03 -12.34
C THR A 119 -7.45 0.47 -11.66
N GLY A 120 -7.64 -0.36 -10.65
CA GLY A 120 -6.61 -1.25 -10.15
C GLY A 120 -6.23 -2.29 -11.20
N VAL A 121 -5.07 -2.91 -11.04
CA VAL A 121 -4.54 -3.86 -12.01
C VAL A 121 -3.98 -5.11 -11.33
N VAL A 122 -4.03 -6.23 -12.05
CA VAL A 122 -3.31 -7.45 -11.69
C VAL A 122 -1.95 -7.40 -12.38
N THR A 123 -0.89 -7.28 -11.59
CA THR A 123 0.50 -7.28 -12.08
C THR A 123 1.42 -7.75 -10.96
N SER A 124 2.48 -8.48 -11.29
CA SER A 124 3.44 -8.95 -10.31
C SER A 124 4.41 -7.86 -9.84
N GLN A 125 4.88 -8.01 -8.61
CA GLN A 125 5.84 -7.10 -7.99
C GLN A 125 7.15 -6.98 -8.78
N ASP A 126 7.68 -8.07 -9.35
CA ASP A 126 8.89 -8.07 -10.19
C ASP A 126 8.71 -7.28 -11.51
N ARG A 127 7.47 -7.01 -11.94
CA ARG A 127 7.16 -6.12 -13.08
C ARG A 127 6.89 -4.68 -12.65
N LEU A 128 6.37 -4.49 -11.44
CA LEU A 128 6.11 -3.18 -10.84
C LEU A 128 7.40 -2.48 -10.40
N GLU A 129 8.28 -3.19 -9.69
CA GLU A 129 9.51 -2.62 -9.12
C GLU A 129 10.41 -1.93 -10.17
N PRO A 130 10.64 -2.49 -11.37
CA PRO A 130 11.40 -1.80 -12.41
C PRO A 130 10.76 -0.48 -12.89
N VAL A 131 9.43 -0.40 -12.93
CA VAL A 131 8.72 0.84 -13.28
C VAL A 131 8.93 1.90 -12.19
N LEU A 132 8.84 1.49 -10.91
CA LEU A 132 9.08 2.38 -9.76
C LEU A 132 10.57 2.76 -9.61
N LEU A 133 11.49 1.87 -9.99
CA LEU A 133 12.92 2.17 -10.03
C LEU A 133 13.22 3.24 -11.10
N GLY A 134 12.59 3.16 -12.26
CA GLY A 134 12.70 4.16 -13.31
C GLY A 134 11.80 5.39 -13.15
N ALA A 135 11.24 5.63 -11.96
CA ALA A 135 10.36 6.78 -11.67
C ALA A 135 11.09 7.99 -11.05
N ALA A 136 12.37 7.84 -10.74
CA ALA A 136 13.19 8.86 -10.11
C ALA A 136 14.66 8.63 -10.52
N ASP A 137 15.43 9.71 -10.60
CA ASP A 137 16.83 9.69 -11.02
C ASP A 137 17.79 9.42 -9.85
N THR A 138 17.35 9.65 -8.61
CA THR A 138 18.19 9.42 -7.43
C THR A 138 18.63 7.94 -7.35
N PRO A 139 19.94 7.63 -7.34
CA PRO A 139 20.41 6.26 -7.44
C PRO A 139 20.07 5.42 -6.21
N VAL A 140 19.85 4.12 -6.44
CA VAL A 140 19.70 3.12 -5.39
C VAL A 140 21.05 2.43 -5.16
N ARG A 141 21.51 2.37 -3.90
CA ARG A 141 22.70 1.60 -3.52
C ARG A 141 22.30 0.16 -3.18
N PHE A 142 22.31 -0.69 -4.21
CA PHE A 142 22.14 -2.14 -4.06
C PHE A 142 23.35 -2.79 -3.37
N GLY A 143 23.16 -3.96 -2.78
CA GLY A 143 24.16 -4.68 -2.00
C GLY A 143 24.56 -4.00 -0.69
N THR A 144 23.84 -2.95 -0.26
CA THR A 144 24.15 -2.17 0.95
C THR A 144 23.03 -2.31 1.98
N GLY A 145 23.33 -2.92 3.13
CA GLY A 145 22.38 -3.08 4.23
C GLY A 145 22.60 -2.06 5.35
N LEU A 146 21.55 -1.72 6.10
CA LEU A 146 21.69 -1.03 7.38
C LEU A 146 22.15 -2.04 8.45
N ALA A 147 23.27 -1.76 9.12
CA ALA A 147 23.84 -2.58 10.18
C ALA A 147 23.68 -1.98 11.58
N GLY A 148 23.51 -0.66 11.68
CA GLY A 148 23.35 0.02 12.97
C GLY A 148 22.71 1.39 12.84
N LEU A 149 22.06 1.83 13.91
CA LEU A 149 21.32 3.09 13.95
C LEU A 149 21.51 3.74 15.32
N THR A 150 21.84 5.03 15.33
CA THR A 150 21.96 5.82 16.57
C THR A 150 21.35 7.19 16.31
N GLU A 151 20.39 7.58 17.14
CA GLU A 151 19.80 8.91 17.10
C GLU A 151 20.70 9.89 17.84
N GLU A 152 20.86 11.08 17.26
CA GLU A 152 21.53 12.25 17.85
C GLU A 152 20.58 13.45 17.79
N ASP A 153 20.95 14.59 18.39
CA ASP A 153 20.05 15.74 18.58
C ASP A 153 19.34 16.21 17.29
N ASP A 154 20.09 16.37 16.19
CA ASP A 154 19.58 16.90 14.92
C ASP A 154 19.54 15.89 13.77
N ALA A 155 19.94 14.63 14.00
CA ALA A 155 20.09 13.63 12.96
C ALA A 155 20.05 12.19 13.49
N VAL A 156 20.09 11.24 12.56
CA VAL A 156 20.31 9.83 12.80
C VAL A 156 21.60 9.43 12.10
N VAL A 157 22.52 8.83 12.85
CA VAL A 157 23.74 8.24 12.31
C VAL A 157 23.45 6.77 11.99
N ALA A 158 23.58 6.44 10.71
CA ALA A 158 23.34 5.09 10.20
C ALA A 158 24.67 4.45 9.78
N ARG A 159 24.90 3.23 10.24
CA ARG A 159 26.02 2.39 9.78
C ARG A 159 25.54 1.47 8.69
N LEU A 160 26.13 1.58 7.51
CA LEU A 160 25.79 0.82 6.32
C LEU A 160 26.90 -0.19 6.05
N ALA A 161 26.54 -1.42 5.74
CA ALA A 161 27.47 -2.48 5.34
C ALA A 161 27.28 -2.79 3.86
N ASP A 162 28.34 -2.70 3.08
CA ASP A 162 28.40 -3.23 1.72
C ASP A 162 28.62 -4.75 1.81
N HIS A 163 27.62 -5.51 1.41
CA HIS A 163 27.64 -6.97 1.48
C HIS A 163 28.54 -7.62 0.41
N ARG A 164 28.98 -6.88 -0.61
CA ARG A 164 29.93 -7.37 -1.62
C ARG A 164 31.37 -7.25 -1.13
N THR A 165 31.70 -6.16 -0.45
CA THR A 165 33.09 -5.84 -0.06
C THR A 165 33.34 -6.06 1.43
N GLY A 166 32.29 -6.13 2.25
CA GLY A 166 32.38 -6.11 3.71
C GLY A 166 32.71 -4.72 4.28
N ALA A 167 32.85 -3.69 3.42
CA ALA A 167 33.17 -2.35 3.87
C ALA A 167 31.97 -1.75 4.62
N GLU A 168 32.25 -1.11 5.75
CA GLU A 168 31.26 -0.35 6.49
C GLU A 168 31.46 1.15 6.27
N THR A 169 30.34 1.87 6.11
CA THR A 169 30.32 3.33 5.99
C THR A 169 29.35 3.91 7.01
N ARG A 170 29.60 5.14 7.45
CA ARG A 170 28.70 5.90 8.32
C ARG A 170 28.09 7.05 7.54
N ILE A 171 26.80 7.26 7.68
CA ILE A 171 26.08 8.38 7.07
C ILE A 171 25.27 9.14 8.12
N ARG A 172 25.12 10.44 7.92
CA ARG A 172 24.25 11.29 8.74
C ARG A 172 23.00 11.64 7.93
N ALA A 173 21.84 11.24 8.43
CA ALA A 173 20.53 11.53 7.83
C ALA A 173 19.67 12.35 8.79
N ARG A 174 18.89 13.33 8.32
CA ARG A 174 17.97 14.05 9.22
C ARG A 174 16.79 13.18 9.65
N TYR A 175 16.36 12.28 8.77
CA TYR A 175 15.32 11.30 9.02
C TYR A 175 15.67 9.96 8.37
N VAL A 176 15.12 8.88 8.93
CA VAL A 176 15.23 7.53 8.37
C VAL A 176 13.83 6.99 8.11
N LEU A 177 13.59 6.53 6.88
CA LEU A 177 12.36 5.84 6.48
C LEU A 177 12.69 4.35 6.31
N ALA A 178 12.18 3.54 7.22
CA ALA A 178 12.32 2.09 7.21
C ALA A 178 11.22 1.46 6.34
N ALA A 179 11.64 0.90 5.21
CA ALA A 179 10.82 0.11 4.28
C ALA A 179 11.50 -1.25 4.01
N ASP A 180 12.17 -1.80 5.02
CA ASP A 180 13.13 -2.92 4.94
C ASP A 180 12.50 -4.31 5.18
N GLY A 181 11.17 -4.38 5.11
CA GLY A 181 10.39 -5.61 5.07
C GLY A 181 9.94 -6.15 6.43
N ALA A 182 9.24 -7.28 6.42
CA ALA A 182 8.66 -7.90 7.61
C ALA A 182 9.71 -8.18 8.71
N HIS A 183 10.94 -8.53 8.33
CA HIS A 183 12.06 -8.76 9.24
C HIS A 183 12.94 -7.50 9.44
N SER A 184 12.31 -6.32 9.48
CA SER A 184 12.97 -5.01 9.58
C SER A 184 14.12 -5.00 10.58
N THR A 185 15.32 -4.69 10.09
CA THR A 185 16.50 -4.45 10.93
C THR A 185 16.30 -3.15 11.73
N VAL A 186 15.70 -2.13 11.13
CA VAL A 186 15.40 -0.86 11.82
C VAL A 186 14.51 -1.10 13.03
N ARG A 187 13.38 -1.81 12.85
CA ARG A 187 12.43 -2.09 13.94
C ARG A 187 13.10 -2.82 15.10
N ARG A 188 13.95 -3.82 14.80
CA ARG A 188 14.72 -4.56 15.82
C ARG A 188 15.74 -3.69 16.56
N LEU A 189 16.49 -2.85 15.84
CA LEU A 189 17.48 -1.95 16.44
C LEU A 189 16.84 -0.94 17.40
N LEU A 190 15.62 -0.52 17.12
CA LEU A 190 14.85 0.40 17.96
C LEU A 190 14.09 -0.30 19.11
N GLY A 191 14.09 -1.64 19.16
CA GLY A 191 13.33 -2.40 20.15
C GLY A 191 11.82 -2.20 20.05
N ILE A 192 11.28 -1.90 18.86
CA ILE A 192 9.85 -1.70 18.67
C ILE A 192 9.16 -3.07 18.53
N GLY A 193 8.23 -3.35 19.43
CA GLY A 193 7.43 -4.57 19.41
C GLY A 193 6.39 -4.61 18.30
N THR A 194 5.66 -5.71 18.21
CA THR A 194 4.61 -5.93 17.21
C THR A 194 3.39 -6.58 17.86
N ALA A 195 2.20 -6.12 17.49
CA ALA A 195 0.91 -6.67 17.91
C ALA A 195 0.21 -7.39 16.75
N GLY A 196 -0.45 -8.50 17.03
CA GLY A 196 -1.17 -9.31 16.05
C GLY A 196 -0.92 -10.81 16.24
N PRO A 197 -1.49 -11.66 15.38
CA PRO A 197 -1.33 -13.11 15.49
C PRO A 197 0.09 -13.64 15.30
N GLY A 198 1.01 -12.86 14.70
CA GLY A 198 2.35 -13.31 14.33
C GLY A 198 2.30 -14.29 13.16
N ALA A 199 3.08 -15.37 13.25
CA ALA A 199 3.13 -16.40 12.21
C ALA A 199 1.80 -17.17 12.09
N LEU A 200 1.13 -17.05 10.95
CA LEU A 200 -0.11 -17.78 10.63
C LEU A 200 0.13 -19.16 10.02
N GLY A 201 1.38 -19.51 9.72
CA GLY A 201 1.81 -20.79 9.17
C GLY A 201 2.78 -20.67 7.99
N ASP A 202 3.43 -21.79 7.68
CA ASP A 202 4.36 -21.89 6.56
C ASP A 202 3.62 -22.05 5.23
N ALA A 203 4.08 -21.29 4.25
CA ALA A 203 3.56 -21.33 2.89
C ALA A 203 4.69 -21.54 1.88
N THR A 204 4.31 -22.12 0.75
CA THR A 204 5.19 -22.31 -0.39
C THR A 204 4.59 -21.69 -1.64
N THR A 205 5.43 -20.98 -2.38
CA THR A 205 5.14 -20.53 -3.74
C THR A 205 6.01 -21.31 -4.72
N VAL A 206 5.37 -21.96 -5.70
CA VAL A 206 6.02 -22.66 -6.80
C VAL A 206 5.77 -21.88 -8.08
N VAL A 207 6.82 -21.34 -8.70
CA VAL A 207 6.78 -20.71 -10.01
C VAL A 207 7.06 -21.77 -11.07
N PHE A 208 6.20 -21.89 -12.07
CA PHE A 208 6.30 -22.92 -13.10
C PHE A 208 5.75 -22.45 -14.45
N ASP A 209 6.16 -23.16 -15.50
CA ASP A 209 5.56 -23.03 -16.83
C ASP A 209 4.71 -24.26 -17.17
N ALA A 210 3.54 -24.00 -17.74
CA ALA A 210 2.65 -25.01 -18.34
C ALA A 210 1.66 -24.31 -19.28
N ASP A 211 1.20 -25.02 -20.31
CA ASP A 211 0.04 -24.62 -21.08
C ASP A 211 -1.23 -25.01 -20.32
N LEU A 212 -1.91 -23.99 -19.76
CA LEU A 212 -3.17 -24.13 -19.03
C LEU A 212 -4.33 -23.44 -19.77
N ASP A 213 -4.12 -22.97 -21.01
CA ASP A 213 -5.05 -22.11 -21.73
C ASP A 213 -6.41 -22.78 -21.95
N ARG A 214 -6.40 -24.09 -22.18
CA ARG A 214 -7.63 -24.88 -22.37
C ARG A 214 -8.64 -24.76 -21.23
N TRP A 215 -8.22 -24.42 -20.00
CA TRP A 215 -9.11 -24.21 -18.86
C TRP A 215 -9.24 -22.76 -18.40
N CYS A 216 -8.32 -21.90 -18.84
CA CYS A 216 -8.17 -20.55 -18.30
C CYS A 216 -8.46 -19.46 -19.34
N ALA A 217 -8.17 -19.67 -20.63
CA ALA A 217 -8.28 -18.64 -21.67
C ALA A 217 -9.71 -18.14 -21.87
N ARG A 218 -10.71 -19.03 -21.80
CA ARG A 218 -12.14 -18.68 -21.90
C ARG A 218 -12.73 -18.13 -20.61
N GLN A 219 -12.06 -18.32 -19.48
CA GLN A 219 -12.52 -17.94 -18.15
C GLN A 219 -11.37 -17.34 -17.34
N PRO A 220 -10.77 -16.23 -17.80
CA PRO A 220 -9.61 -15.65 -17.14
C PRO A 220 -9.95 -15.19 -15.73
N ALA A 221 -8.95 -15.27 -14.85
CA ALA A 221 -8.98 -14.82 -13.47
C ALA A 221 -7.53 -14.56 -13.02
N GLY A 222 -7.36 -13.61 -12.11
CA GLY A 222 -6.07 -13.27 -11.51
C GLY A 222 -5.67 -14.30 -10.44
N VAL A 223 -6.66 -14.99 -9.87
CA VAL A 223 -6.47 -16.09 -8.92
C VAL A 223 -7.54 -17.16 -9.13
N TYR A 224 -7.12 -18.43 -9.12
CA TYR A 224 -7.98 -19.60 -9.08
C TYR A 224 -7.74 -20.32 -7.75
N PHE A 225 -8.69 -20.25 -6.84
CA PHE A 225 -8.65 -20.96 -5.58
C PHE A 225 -9.13 -22.39 -5.76
N THR A 226 -8.37 -23.35 -5.24
CA THR A 226 -8.78 -24.74 -5.14
C THR A 226 -8.55 -25.27 -3.72
N PRO A 227 -9.19 -26.38 -3.32
CA PRO A 227 -8.88 -27.09 -2.09
C PRO A 227 -7.42 -27.61 -2.03
N HIS A 228 -6.73 -27.65 -3.17
CA HIS A 228 -5.35 -28.12 -3.32
C HIS A 228 -4.33 -26.98 -3.46
N GLY A 229 -4.70 -25.76 -3.08
CA GLY A 229 -3.90 -24.55 -3.24
C GLY A 229 -4.43 -23.62 -4.32
N SER A 230 -3.71 -22.53 -4.57
CA SER A 230 -4.16 -21.43 -5.41
C SER A 230 -3.26 -21.31 -6.63
N PHE A 231 -3.86 -21.15 -7.81
CA PHE A 231 -3.12 -20.91 -9.05
C PHE A 231 -3.27 -19.46 -9.48
N MET A 232 -2.19 -18.87 -9.97
CA MET A 232 -2.15 -17.48 -10.42
C MET A 232 -1.38 -17.40 -11.74
N PRO A 233 -1.94 -16.85 -12.81
CA PRO A 233 -1.14 -16.52 -13.99
C PRO A 233 -0.15 -15.42 -13.60
N LEU A 234 1.09 -15.48 -14.10
CA LEU A 234 2.15 -14.56 -13.69
C LEU A 234 2.27 -13.33 -14.57
N TYR A 235 2.34 -13.55 -15.89
CA TYR A 235 2.48 -12.50 -16.90
C TYR A 235 1.45 -12.69 -18.03
N PRO A 236 1.03 -11.61 -18.73
CA PRO A 236 0.18 -11.72 -19.91
C PRO A 236 0.73 -12.65 -21.00
N GLU A 237 2.06 -12.71 -21.13
CA GLU A 237 2.79 -13.57 -22.07
C GLU A 237 2.98 -15.03 -21.61
N GLY A 238 2.59 -15.38 -20.38
CA GLY A 238 2.65 -16.75 -19.85
C GLY A 238 3.31 -16.87 -18.48
N GLY A 239 3.41 -18.10 -17.99
CA GLY A 239 3.95 -18.43 -16.67
C GLY A 239 2.90 -18.44 -15.56
N TRP A 240 3.12 -19.29 -14.56
CA TRP A 240 2.18 -19.56 -13.49
C TRP A 240 2.87 -19.65 -12.13
N ALA A 241 2.10 -19.36 -11.09
CA ALA A 241 2.47 -19.66 -9.73
C ALA A 241 1.40 -20.50 -9.06
N TRP A 242 1.83 -21.50 -8.31
CA TRP A 242 1.00 -22.22 -7.35
C TRP A 242 1.40 -21.79 -5.94
N PHE A 243 0.42 -21.54 -5.10
CA PHE A 243 0.59 -21.14 -3.70
C PHE A 243 -0.23 -22.05 -2.79
N GLY A 244 0.38 -22.55 -1.73
CA GLY A 244 -0.31 -23.37 -0.74
C GLY A 244 0.50 -23.59 0.55
N PRO A 245 -0.04 -24.34 1.51
CA PRO A 245 0.69 -24.73 2.71
C PRO A 245 1.98 -25.47 2.35
N THR A 246 3.06 -25.20 3.10
CA THR A 246 4.30 -25.98 2.96
C THR A 246 4.06 -27.41 3.48
N PRO A 247 4.32 -28.45 2.67
CA PRO A 247 4.19 -29.84 3.11
C PRO A 247 5.34 -30.23 4.04
N ASP A 248 5.09 -31.24 4.86
CA ASP A 248 6.15 -31.91 5.63
C ASP A 248 7.19 -32.50 4.66
N GLY A 249 8.48 -32.38 4.99
CA GLY A 249 9.56 -32.86 4.13
C GLY A 249 9.72 -32.06 2.83
N ALA A 250 9.42 -30.76 2.85
CA ALA A 250 9.49 -29.86 1.69
C ALA A 250 10.80 -29.95 0.86
N GLY A 251 11.92 -30.31 1.49
CA GLY A 251 13.23 -30.46 0.83
C GLY A 251 13.27 -31.54 -0.26
N ASP A 252 12.53 -32.64 -0.10
CA ASP A 252 12.50 -33.77 -1.03
C ASP A 252 11.19 -33.84 -1.83
N THR A 253 10.41 -32.75 -1.84
CA THR A 253 9.09 -32.73 -2.46
C THR A 253 9.19 -32.69 -4.00
N ASP A 254 8.50 -33.63 -4.68
CA ASP A 254 8.23 -33.54 -6.11
C ASP A 254 7.18 -32.44 -6.38
N TRP A 255 7.67 -31.20 -6.51
CA TRP A 255 6.85 -30.02 -6.76
C TRP A 255 6.11 -30.10 -8.09
N ALA A 256 6.72 -30.67 -9.13
CA ALA A 256 6.08 -30.82 -10.43
C ALA A 256 4.87 -31.78 -10.34
N GLY A 257 5.05 -32.91 -9.67
CA GLY A 257 3.97 -33.86 -9.40
C GLY A 257 2.90 -33.31 -8.47
N LEU A 258 3.28 -32.54 -7.44
CA LEU A 258 2.33 -31.88 -6.55
C LEU A 258 1.43 -30.90 -7.31
N VAL A 259 2.03 -30.00 -8.08
CA VAL A 259 1.29 -29.03 -8.91
C VAL A 259 0.44 -29.78 -9.95
N ALA A 260 0.97 -30.82 -10.60
CA ALA A 260 0.22 -31.62 -11.56
C ALA A 260 -1.03 -32.27 -10.95
N ARG A 261 -0.95 -32.80 -9.72
CA ARG A 261 -2.10 -33.33 -8.99
C ARG A 261 -3.13 -32.24 -8.68
N ALA A 262 -2.67 -31.05 -8.27
CA ALA A 262 -3.55 -29.92 -7.98
C ALA A 262 -4.25 -29.34 -9.23
N LEU A 263 -3.65 -29.49 -10.43
CA LEU A 263 -4.30 -29.14 -11.70
C LEU A 263 -5.54 -30.01 -11.96
N GLY A 264 -5.50 -31.28 -11.53
CA GLY A 264 -6.57 -32.25 -11.62
C GLY A 264 -6.16 -33.56 -12.31
N PRO A 265 -6.95 -34.64 -12.13
CA PRO A 265 -6.67 -35.94 -12.72
C PRO A 265 -6.84 -35.91 -14.25
N GLY A 266 -6.08 -36.75 -14.96
CA GLY A 266 -6.24 -36.95 -16.41
C GLY A 266 -5.83 -35.75 -17.27
N THR A 267 -5.21 -34.72 -16.69
CA THR A 267 -4.76 -33.55 -17.43
C THR A 267 -3.60 -33.89 -18.38
N GLY A 268 -2.69 -34.79 -18.00
CA GLY A 268 -1.49 -35.09 -18.77
C GLY A 268 -0.48 -33.93 -18.85
N VAL A 269 -0.71 -32.85 -18.10
CA VAL A 269 0.21 -31.70 -18.03
C VAL A 269 1.33 -32.02 -17.06
N ARG A 270 2.57 -31.77 -17.47
CA ARG A 270 3.75 -31.81 -16.59
C ARG A 270 4.30 -30.39 -16.41
N PRO A 271 4.03 -29.74 -15.27
CA PRO A 271 4.57 -28.42 -14.97
C PRO A 271 6.10 -28.41 -14.98
N ARG A 272 6.70 -27.45 -15.68
CA ARG A 272 8.14 -27.19 -15.60
C ARG A 272 8.38 -26.23 -14.44
N VAL A 273 8.79 -26.75 -13.29
CA VAL A 273 9.10 -25.94 -12.11
C VAL A 273 10.35 -25.10 -12.38
N LEU A 274 10.22 -23.79 -12.20
CA LEU A 274 11.30 -22.82 -12.37
C LEU A 274 11.89 -22.40 -11.03
N ARG A 275 11.04 -22.26 -10.02
CA ARG A 275 11.46 -21.79 -8.70
C ARG A 275 10.51 -22.23 -7.60
N VAL A 276 11.04 -22.45 -6.41
CA VAL A 276 10.29 -22.75 -5.20
C VAL A 276 10.76 -21.82 -4.10
N GLN A 277 9.83 -21.25 -3.34
CA GLN A 277 10.13 -20.41 -2.19
C GLN A 277 9.25 -20.77 -1.01
N HIS A 278 9.89 -21.07 0.12
CA HIS A 278 9.25 -21.22 1.41
C HIS A 278 9.27 -19.90 2.16
N TRP A 279 8.18 -19.56 2.81
CA TRP A 279 8.04 -18.33 3.55
C TRP A 279 6.99 -18.48 4.66
N VAL A 280 7.14 -17.68 5.71
CA VAL A 280 6.19 -17.63 6.82
C VAL A 280 5.17 -16.55 6.52
N MET A 281 3.88 -16.88 6.63
CA MET A 281 2.82 -15.90 6.52
C MET A 281 2.69 -15.11 7.83
N GLU A 282 3.42 -14.01 7.91
CA GLU A 282 3.40 -13.11 9.07
C GLU A 282 2.14 -12.21 9.08
N ALA A 283 1.65 -11.92 10.28
CA ALA A 283 0.48 -11.08 10.52
C ALA A 283 0.69 -10.21 11.77
N PHE A 284 1.15 -8.97 11.58
CA PHE A 284 1.40 -8.04 12.68
C PHE A 284 1.31 -6.57 12.26
N VAL A 285 1.16 -5.68 13.26
CA VAL A 285 1.37 -4.23 13.18
C VAL A 285 2.39 -3.85 14.26
N ALA A 286 3.36 -2.99 13.93
CA ALA A 286 4.33 -2.45 14.86
C ALA A 286 3.62 -1.60 15.93
N GLU A 287 4.09 -1.68 17.17
CA GLU A 287 3.50 -0.91 18.29
C GLU A 287 3.62 0.60 18.09
N ARG A 288 4.64 1.04 17.34
CA ARG A 288 4.90 2.43 16.98
C ARG A 288 5.35 2.52 15.53
N LEU A 289 4.86 3.53 14.82
CA LEU A 289 5.26 3.85 13.44
C LEU A 289 6.28 4.99 13.40
N LEU A 290 6.40 5.77 14.48
CA LEU A 290 7.34 6.86 14.64
C LEU A 290 8.15 6.71 15.93
N HIS A 291 9.47 6.79 15.82
CA HIS A 291 10.40 6.87 16.94
C HIS A 291 11.42 7.97 16.67
N GLY A 292 11.30 9.11 17.35
CA GLY A 292 12.18 10.24 17.14
C GLY A 292 12.22 10.67 15.67
N ARG A 293 13.36 10.47 15.01
CA ARG A 293 13.60 10.77 13.59
C ARG A 293 13.46 9.57 12.65
N VAL A 294 12.98 8.43 13.15
CA VAL A 294 12.85 7.17 12.41
C VAL A 294 11.37 6.82 12.21
N LEU A 295 11.00 6.52 10.97
CA LEU A 295 9.62 6.25 10.55
C LEU A 295 9.53 4.88 9.87
N LEU A 296 8.55 4.07 10.25
CA LEU A 296 8.34 2.72 9.71
C LEU A 296 7.16 2.74 8.72
N ALA A 297 7.33 2.12 7.55
CA ALA A 297 6.29 2.02 6.52
C ALA A 297 6.29 0.65 5.82
N GLY A 298 5.13 0.26 5.27
CA GLY A 298 4.96 -1.05 4.63
C GLY A 298 5.23 -2.21 5.59
N ASP A 299 5.77 -3.33 5.10
CA ASP A 299 6.00 -4.54 5.92
C ASP A 299 6.93 -4.31 7.14
N ALA A 300 7.74 -3.25 7.15
CA ALA A 300 8.49 -2.87 8.35
C ALA A 300 7.57 -2.42 9.50
N ALA A 301 6.45 -1.80 9.16
CA ALA A 301 5.38 -1.36 10.05
C ALA A 301 4.25 -2.39 10.19
N HIS A 302 3.82 -3.05 9.12
CA HIS A 302 2.72 -4.00 9.17
C HIS A 302 2.88 -5.10 8.12
N ALA A 303 3.05 -6.34 8.58
CA ALA A 303 2.99 -7.50 7.70
C ALA A 303 1.56 -8.04 7.72
N VAL A 304 0.93 -8.11 6.55
CA VAL A 304 -0.44 -8.63 6.42
C VAL A 304 -0.47 -9.85 5.51
N PRO A 305 -1.36 -10.82 5.78
CA PRO A 305 -1.57 -11.97 4.90
C PRO A 305 -1.82 -11.57 3.45
N VAL A 306 -1.27 -12.32 2.50
CA VAL A 306 -1.38 -12.05 1.05
C VAL A 306 -2.82 -12.15 0.51
N ILE A 307 -3.71 -12.75 1.30
CA ILE A 307 -5.10 -13.07 1.00
C ILE A 307 -5.92 -11.75 0.98
N GLY A 308 -6.09 -11.20 -0.23
CA GLY A 308 -6.77 -9.91 -0.48
C GLY A 308 -5.86 -8.84 -1.13
N GLY A 309 -4.55 -9.09 -1.22
CA GLY A 309 -3.61 -8.19 -1.90
C GLY A 309 -3.47 -6.81 -1.25
N LEU A 310 -3.58 -6.72 0.08
CA LEU A 310 -3.69 -5.44 0.78
C LEU A 310 -2.33 -4.83 1.19
N GLY A 311 -1.34 -5.64 1.54
CA GLY A 311 -0.11 -5.18 2.23
C GLY A 311 0.70 -4.14 1.46
N MET A 312 1.08 -4.46 0.22
CA MET A 312 1.83 -3.53 -0.64
C MET A 312 1.10 -2.20 -0.83
N ASN A 313 -0.23 -2.24 -1.04
CA ASN A 313 -1.03 -1.05 -1.27
C ASN A 313 -1.15 -0.18 -0.01
N ALA A 314 -1.29 -0.81 1.17
CA ALA A 314 -1.23 -0.11 2.45
C ALA A 314 0.13 0.57 2.66
N GLY A 315 1.23 -0.10 2.33
CA GLY A 315 2.57 0.48 2.38
C GLY A 315 2.78 1.65 1.42
N VAL A 316 2.24 1.57 0.20
CA VAL A 316 2.25 2.70 -0.76
C VAL A 316 1.45 3.88 -0.21
N ALA A 317 0.31 3.63 0.44
CA ALA A 317 -0.47 4.68 1.09
C ALA A 317 0.24 5.30 2.30
N ASP A 318 1.04 4.54 3.05
CA ASP A 318 1.85 5.06 4.15
C ASP A 318 2.84 6.13 3.65
N VAL A 319 3.60 5.82 2.60
CA VAL A 319 4.60 6.76 2.09
C VAL A 319 3.98 7.93 1.35
N HIS A 320 2.80 7.75 0.75
CA HIS A 320 2.03 8.88 0.23
C HIS A 320 1.58 9.84 1.34
N ASN A 321 1.16 9.32 2.50
CA ASN A 321 0.84 10.12 3.67
C ASN A 321 2.07 10.80 4.28
N LEU A 322 3.22 10.12 4.27
CA LEU A 322 4.41 10.55 5.00
C LEU A 322 5.30 11.52 4.21
N CYS A 323 5.54 11.28 2.92
CA CYS A 323 6.58 11.98 2.17
C CYS A 323 6.35 13.49 2.05
N TRP A 324 5.11 13.95 1.92
CA TRP A 324 4.80 15.39 1.88
C TRP A 324 5.04 16.07 3.23
N LYS A 325 4.82 15.35 4.34
CA LYS A 325 5.09 15.82 5.71
C LYS A 325 6.59 15.96 5.93
N LEU A 326 7.37 14.96 5.51
CA LEU A 326 8.84 15.02 5.52
C LEU A 326 9.35 16.19 4.69
N ALA A 327 8.85 16.35 3.46
CA ALA A 327 9.20 17.48 2.61
C ALA A 327 8.92 18.82 3.30
N GLY A 328 7.77 18.96 3.95
CA GLY A 328 7.41 20.19 4.63
C GLY A 328 8.27 20.55 5.84
N VAL A 329 8.62 19.54 6.65
CA VAL A 329 9.53 19.74 7.77
C VAL A 329 10.95 20.08 7.28
N LEU A 330 11.43 19.38 6.25
CA LEU A 330 12.77 19.58 5.70
C LEU A 330 12.94 20.91 4.97
N GLN A 331 11.88 21.41 4.32
CA GLN A 331 11.88 22.72 3.66
C GLN A 331 11.49 23.87 4.59
N GLY A 332 11.04 23.57 5.80
CA GLY A 332 10.79 24.56 6.83
C GLY A 332 9.48 25.34 6.67
N TRP A 333 8.48 24.81 5.96
CA TRP A 333 7.13 25.38 6.03
C TRP A 333 6.22 24.61 7.02
N ALA A 334 6.66 23.46 7.53
CA ALA A 334 6.00 22.75 8.63
C ALA A 334 6.92 22.53 9.83
N GLY A 335 6.32 22.33 11.00
CA GLY A 335 7.00 21.94 12.24
C GLY A 335 7.08 20.41 12.39
N PRO A 336 7.98 19.89 13.26
CA PRO A 336 8.11 18.45 13.47
C PRO A 336 6.82 17.79 13.97
N GLY A 337 5.91 18.55 14.60
CA GLY A 337 4.58 18.09 15.01
C GLY A 337 3.74 17.56 13.84
N LEU A 338 3.97 18.02 12.61
CA LEU A 338 3.29 17.47 11.43
C LEU A 338 3.65 15.99 11.22
N LEU A 339 4.89 15.56 11.47
CA LEU A 339 5.29 14.14 11.37
C LEU A 339 4.61 13.28 12.42
N ALA A 340 4.35 13.82 13.61
CA ALA A 340 3.63 13.12 14.67
C ALA A 340 2.18 12.76 14.28
N THR A 341 1.64 13.35 13.21
CA THR A 341 0.32 12.98 12.68
C THR A 341 0.35 11.70 11.82
N TYR A 342 1.52 11.18 11.45
CA TYR A 342 1.64 9.95 10.66
C TYR A 342 1.05 8.75 11.39
N GLU A 343 1.45 8.55 12.64
CA GLU A 343 1.00 7.42 13.47
C GLU A 343 -0.52 7.40 13.71
N PRO A 344 -1.17 8.47 14.23
CA PRO A 344 -2.62 8.46 14.45
C PRO A 344 -3.45 8.34 13.15
N GLU A 345 -2.87 8.62 11.98
CA GLU A 345 -3.55 8.47 10.69
C GLU A 345 -3.38 7.07 10.10
N ARG A 346 -2.18 6.49 10.18
CA ARG A 346 -1.84 5.24 9.49
C ARG A 346 -1.90 4.01 10.36
N HIS A 347 -1.67 4.13 11.66
CA HIS A 347 -1.70 3.01 12.59
C HIS A 347 -3.09 2.38 12.72
N PRO A 348 -4.21 3.14 12.85
CA PRO A 348 -5.55 2.55 12.83
C PRO A 348 -5.88 1.84 11.51
N VAL A 349 -5.44 2.41 10.38
CA VAL A 349 -5.65 1.82 9.05
C VAL A 349 -4.88 0.50 8.91
N ALA A 350 -3.65 0.43 9.44
CA ALA A 350 -2.85 -0.79 9.45
C ALA A 350 -3.53 -1.90 10.28
N HIS A 351 -4.05 -1.58 11.46
CA HIS A 351 -4.79 -2.53 12.29
C HIS A 351 -6.06 -3.06 11.62
N GLU A 352 -6.84 -2.17 11.01
CA GLU A 352 -8.06 -2.55 10.30
C GLU A 352 -7.75 -3.42 9.08
N THR A 353 -6.71 -3.06 8.33
CA THR A 353 -6.21 -3.85 7.19
C THR A 353 -5.74 -5.23 7.64
N LEU A 354 -4.97 -5.32 8.73
CA LEU A 354 -4.51 -6.59 9.29
C LEU A 354 -5.69 -7.46 9.71
N ARG A 355 -6.65 -6.89 10.46
CA ARG A 355 -7.84 -7.59 10.94
C ARG A 355 -8.62 -8.19 9.77
N GLN A 356 -8.86 -7.42 8.71
CA GLN A 356 -9.56 -7.90 7.53
C GLN A 356 -8.76 -8.98 6.78
N ALA A 357 -7.45 -8.79 6.59
CA ALA A 357 -6.59 -9.76 5.90
C ALA A 357 -6.49 -11.10 6.65
N VAL A 358 -6.42 -11.06 7.98
CA VAL A 358 -6.44 -12.26 8.85
C VAL A 358 -7.78 -12.98 8.74
N ALA A 359 -8.90 -12.26 8.82
CA ALA A 359 -10.23 -12.84 8.65
C ALA A 359 -10.39 -13.51 7.28
N ASN A 360 -9.94 -12.83 6.21
CA ASN A 360 -9.92 -13.36 4.85
C ASN A 360 -9.07 -14.65 4.74
N ALA A 361 -7.88 -14.67 5.34
CA ALA A 361 -7.00 -15.84 5.35
C ALA A 361 -7.56 -17.03 6.14
N GLN A 362 -8.19 -16.79 7.29
CA GLN A 362 -8.86 -17.83 8.07
C GLN A 362 -10.04 -18.42 7.29
N LEU A 363 -10.85 -17.57 6.67
CA LEU A 363 -12.02 -17.99 5.94
C LEU A 363 -11.68 -18.77 4.66
N LEU A 364 -10.69 -18.31 3.89
CA LEU A 364 -10.20 -19.07 2.73
C LEU A 364 -9.72 -20.48 3.14
N ARG A 365 -8.93 -20.58 4.23
CA ARG A 365 -8.46 -21.88 4.74
C ARG A 365 -9.61 -22.77 5.15
N GLU A 366 -10.63 -22.22 5.81
CA GLU A 366 -11.81 -22.99 6.18
C GLU A 366 -12.58 -23.49 4.96
N VAL A 367 -12.78 -22.64 3.95
CA VAL A 367 -13.43 -23.00 2.68
C VAL A 367 -12.67 -24.14 1.99
N GLN A 368 -11.34 -24.01 1.85
CA GLN A 368 -10.50 -25.05 1.24
C GLN A 368 -10.57 -26.38 2.01
N ARG A 369 -10.50 -26.33 3.35
CA ARG A 369 -10.57 -27.52 4.21
C ARG A 369 -11.91 -28.24 4.10
N ARG A 370 -13.03 -27.50 4.22
CA ARG A 370 -14.38 -28.08 4.10
C ARG A 370 -14.59 -28.70 2.74
N ARG A 371 -14.21 -28.00 1.68
CA ARG A 371 -14.36 -28.49 0.30
C ARG A 371 -13.51 -29.73 0.05
N LEU A 372 -12.27 -29.78 0.56
CA LEU A 372 -11.43 -30.98 0.47
C LEU A 372 -12.05 -32.19 1.18
N ALA A 373 -12.65 -31.99 2.36
CA ALA A 373 -13.32 -33.06 3.10
C ALA A 373 -14.55 -33.60 2.35
N GLN A 374 -15.34 -32.71 1.72
CA GLN A 374 -16.49 -33.09 0.90
C GLN A 374 -16.08 -33.94 -0.31
N LEU A 375 -15.05 -33.51 -1.04
CA LEU A 375 -14.53 -34.25 -2.19
C LEU A 375 -14.06 -35.66 -1.81
N ARG A 376 -13.49 -35.83 -0.61
CA ARG A 376 -13.06 -37.15 -0.09
C ARG A 376 -14.23 -38.05 0.31
N ALA A 377 -15.34 -37.47 0.77
CA ALA A 377 -16.52 -38.23 1.19
C ALA A 377 -17.39 -38.73 0.03
N GLY A 378 -17.06 -38.38 -1.23
CA GLY A 378 -17.85 -38.77 -2.40
C GLY A 378 -19.24 -38.13 -2.48
N GLY A 379 -19.52 -37.16 -1.61
CA GLY A 379 -20.83 -36.51 -1.53
C GLY A 379 -21.04 -35.53 -2.68
N ALA A 380 -22.12 -35.69 -3.43
CA ALA A 380 -22.79 -34.57 -4.06
C ALA A 380 -23.63 -33.88 -2.97
N VAL A 381 -23.35 -32.63 -2.63
CA VAL A 381 -24.28 -31.86 -1.80
C VAL A 381 -24.54 -30.50 -2.47
N PRO A 382 -25.82 -30.18 -2.77
CA PRO A 382 -26.25 -28.85 -3.12
C PRO A 382 -26.42 -28.02 -1.84
N ASP A 383 -25.56 -27.03 -1.64
CA ASP A 383 -25.96 -25.67 -1.27
C ASP A 383 -24.74 -24.74 -1.41
N PRO A 384 -24.89 -23.53 -1.97
CA PRO A 384 -23.78 -22.62 -2.19
C PRO A 384 -23.34 -22.04 -0.85
N VAL A 385 -22.42 -22.71 -0.17
CA VAL A 385 -21.66 -22.14 0.97
C VAL A 385 -20.87 -20.88 0.55
N GLU A 386 -20.88 -20.52 -0.74
CA GLU A 386 -19.76 -19.88 -1.41
C GLU A 386 -20.09 -18.49 -2.00
N THR A 387 -21.35 -18.16 -2.29
CA THR A 387 -21.68 -16.92 -3.03
C THR A 387 -21.60 -15.64 -2.18
N PRO A 388 -22.28 -15.53 -1.01
CA PRO A 388 -22.30 -14.27 -0.25
C PRO A 388 -20.93 -13.87 0.31
N TRP A 389 -20.04 -14.84 0.51
CA TRP A 389 -18.67 -14.59 0.96
C TRP A 389 -17.75 -14.16 -0.19
N ALA A 390 -17.82 -14.80 -1.35
CA ALA A 390 -16.97 -14.47 -2.50
C ALA A 390 -17.16 -13.00 -2.93
N ASP A 391 -18.41 -12.53 -2.94
CA ASP A 391 -18.75 -11.14 -3.26
C ASP A 391 -18.19 -10.16 -2.22
N ARG A 392 -18.37 -10.44 -0.92
CA ARG A 392 -17.87 -9.58 0.17
C ARG A 392 -16.36 -9.59 0.33
N TYR A 393 -15.69 -10.70 0.00
CA TYR A 393 -14.25 -10.83 0.14
C TYR A 393 -13.51 -9.82 -0.76
N PHE A 394 -14.00 -9.59 -1.99
CA PHE A 394 -13.34 -8.74 -2.98
C PHE A 394 -14.01 -7.38 -3.23
N ALA A 395 -15.22 -7.17 -2.71
CA ALA A 395 -15.82 -5.84 -2.56
C ALA A 395 -15.23 -5.14 -1.32
N GLN A 396 -14.00 -4.63 -1.43
CA GLN A 396 -13.29 -3.97 -0.31
C GLN A 396 -13.03 -2.50 -0.59
N LEU A 397 -13.86 -1.84 -1.39
CA LEU A 397 -13.67 -0.43 -1.73
C LEU A 397 -13.68 0.44 -0.47
N GLY A 398 -14.52 0.13 0.52
CA GLY A 398 -14.53 0.82 1.81
C GLY A 398 -13.17 0.77 2.52
N LEU A 399 -12.48 -0.38 2.50
CA LEU A 399 -11.13 -0.51 3.06
C LEU A 399 -10.07 0.19 2.20
N VAL A 400 -10.22 0.17 0.88
CA VAL A 400 -9.23 0.72 -0.08
C VAL A 400 -9.29 2.24 -0.19
N LEU A 401 -10.48 2.83 -0.19
CA LEU A 401 -10.72 4.26 -0.43
C LEU A 401 -11.27 5.00 0.80
N GLY A 402 -11.81 4.28 1.80
CA GLY A 402 -12.57 4.83 2.91
C GLY A 402 -11.79 5.18 4.17
N ALA A 403 -10.45 5.23 4.11
CA ALA A 403 -9.61 5.63 5.25
C ALA A 403 -10.06 6.98 5.84
N VAL A 404 -10.01 7.08 7.17
CA VAL A 404 -10.42 8.27 7.92
C VAL A 404 -9.28 8.71 8.81
N TYR A 405 -8.81 9.93 8.59
CA TYR A 405 -7.74 10.51 9.37
C TYR A 405 -8.30 11.41 10.47
N ARG A 406 -7.82 11.18 11.69
CA ARG A 406 -8.12 11.98 12.87
C ARG A 406 -6.79 12.36 13.51
N SER A 407 -6.37 13.60 13.29
CA SER A 407 -5.07 14.10 13.73
C SER A 407 -5.06 15.63 13.75
N ALA A 408 -3.98 16.23 14.24
CA ALA A 408 -3.77 17.68 14.14
C ALA A 408 -3.61 18.19 12.70
N ALA A 409 -3.36 17.30 11.71
CA ALA A 409 -3.32 17.63 10.28
C ALA A 409 -4.71 17.54 9.61
N VAL A 410 -5.78 17.54 10.40
CA VAL A 410 -7.17 17.63 9.98
C VAL A 410 -7.87 18.62 10.91
N LEU A 411 -8.50 19.66 10.36
CA LEU A 411 -9.26 20.60 11.18
C LEU A 411 -10.56 19.96 11.66
N PRO A 412 -10.89 20.08 12.96
CA PRO A 412 -12.21 19.71 13.45
C PRO A 412 -13.30 20.47 12.72
N THR A 413 -14.45 19.86 12.55
CA THR A 413 -15.64 20.53 12.05
C THR A 413 -16.82 20.23 12.97
N ASP A 414 -17.51 21.29 13.40
CA ASP A 414 -18.78 21.17 14.12
C ASP A 414 -19.96 20.92 13.15
N GLN A 415 -19.68 20.81 11.85
CA GLN A 415 -20.69 20.60 10.83
C GLN A 415 -21.16 19.15 10.81
N PRO A 416 -22.45 18.91 10.49
CA PRO A 416 -22.91 17.57 10.23
C PRO A 416 -22.13 16.95 9.04
N PRO A 417 -21.96 15.62 9.04
CA PRO A 417 -21.35 14.93 7.92
C PRO A 417 -22.12 15.21 6.63
N THR A 418 -21.42 15.29 5.50
CA THR A 418 -22.03 15.59 4.18
C THR A 418 -23.04 14.55 3.74
N ARG A 419 -22.98 13.36 4.33
CA ARG A 419 -24.01 12.32 4.22
C ARG A 419 -24.26 11.72 5.61
N PRO A 420 -25.51 11.40 5.98
CA PRO A 420 -25.78 10.66 7.19
C PRO A 420 -25.00 9.34 7.18
N SER A 421 -24.28 9.03 8.25
CA SER A 421 -23.93 7.65 8.54
C SER A 421 -25.22 6.93 8.92
N ASP A 422 -25.56 5.81 8.27
CA ASP A 422 -26.73 5.02 8.68
C ASP A 422 -26.61 4.70 10.19
N PRO A 423 -27.66 4.90 11.00
CA PRO A 423 -27.64 4.53 12.41
C PRO A 423 -27.53 3.00 12.51
N GLY A 424 -26.29 2.51 12.64
CA GLY A 424 -25.95 1.09 12.55
C GLY A 424 -24.60 0.82 11.91
N THR A 425 -24.05 1.77 11.14
CA THR A 425 -22.66 1.71 10.62
C THR A 425 -21.73 2.49 11.53
N ASP A 426 -21.65 2.09 12.80
CA ASP A 426 -20.35 2.19 13.47
C ASP A 426 -19.40 1.31 12.62
N PRO A 427 -18.21 1.77 12.19
CA PRO A 427 -17.23 0.92 11.53
C PRO A 427 -16.63 -0.05 12.54
N GLY A 428 -17.49 -0.83 13.19
CA GLY A 428 -17.13 -2.05 13.84
C GLY A 428 -16.64 -3.05 12.79
N PRO A 429 -15.92 -4.08 13.23
CA PRO A 429 -15.32 -5.07 12.34
C PRO A 429 -16.38 -5.77 11.48
N GLY A 430 -16.49 -5.41 10.20
CA GLY A 430 -17.32 -6.10 9.20
C GLY A 430 -18.38 -5.29 8.44
N SER A 431 -18.48 -3.96 8.60
CA SER A 431 -19.53 -3.14 7.94
C SER A 431 -19.13 -2.44 6.63
N GLY A 432 -17.86 -2.47 6.19
CA GLY A 432 -17.32 -1.55 5.16
C GLY A 432 -16.87 -2.18 3.84
N THR A 433 -17.71 -2.96 3.16
CA THR A 433 -17.39 -3.44 1.80
C THR A 433 -17.50 -2.32 0.77
N ASP A 434 -18.56 -1.53 0.88
CA ASP A 434 -18.84 -0.41 -0.02
C ASP A 434 -18.13 0.88 0.44
N TYR A 435 -17.67 1.66 -0.54
CA TYR A 435 -17.14 3.00 -0.32
C TYR A 435 -18.22 4.03 -0.63
N VAL A 436 -18.51 4.89 0.34
CA VAL A 436 -19.38 6.05 0.12
C VAL A 436 -18.50 7.30 0.05
N PRO A 437 -18.41 7.97 -1.12
CA PRO A 437 -17.70 9.23 -1.22
C PRO A 437 -18.32 10.28 -0.30
N THR A 438 -17.47 10.94 0.48
CA THR A 438 -17.83 12.02 1.41
C THR A 438 -16.73 13.08 1.39
N ALA A 439 -17.13 14.34 1.56
CA ALA A 439 -16.22 15.49 1.61
C ALA A 439 -15.92 15.94 3.05
N ASP A 440 -16.09 15.04 4.01
CA ASP A 440 -15.78 15.33 5.41
C ASP A 440 -14.26 15.42 5.65
N PRO A 441 -13.79 16.34 6.52
CA PRO A 441 -12.38 16.40 6.90
C PRO A 441 -11.85 15.04 7.37
N GLY A 442 -10.62 14.72 6.95
CA GLY A 442 -9.95 13.46 7.21
C GLY A 442 -10.23 12.36 6.17
N ARG A 443 -11.16 12.57 5.24
CA ARG A 443 -11.49 11.61 4.17
C ARG A 443 -10.71 11.91 2.89
N ARG A 444 -10.51 10.89 2.06
CA ARG A 444 -10.02 11.04 0.68
C ARG A 444 -10.97 11.94 -0.11
N LEU A 445 -10.42 12.89 -0.88
CA LEU A 445 -11.17 13.74 -1.81
C LEU A 445 -12.02 12.88 -2.77
N PRO A 446 -13.35 13.06 -2.80
CA PRO A 446 -14.19 12.39 -3.80
C PRO A 446 -13.77 12.69 -5.23
N HIS A 447 -13.74 11.66 -6.07
CA HIS A 447 -13.54 11.81 -7.52
C HIS A 447 -14.80 12.38 -8.16
N LEU A 448 -14.63 13.39 -9.02
CA LEU A 448 -15.57 13.82 -10.04
C LEU A 448 -14.77 14.14 -11.32
N TRP A 449 -15.40 13.97 -12.48
CA TRP A 449 -14.86 14.46 -13.75
C TRP A 449 -15.15 15.96 -13.90
N LEU A 450 -14.11 16.76 -14.08
CA LEU A 450 -14.16 18.20 -14.37
C LEU A 450 -14.15 18.49 -15.89
N GLY A 451 -14.05 17.44 -16.70
CA GLY A 451 -13.91 17.43 -18.15
C GLY A 451 -13.55 16.01 -18.61
N ASP A 452 -13.27 15.84 -19.90
CA ASP A 452 -13.14 14.50 -20.53
C ASP A 452 -12.01 13.61 -19.95
N ASP A 453 -10.91 14.22 -19.45
CA ASP A 453 -9.78 13.48 -18.87
C ASP A 453 -9.17 14.22 -17.67
N ARG A 454 -9.98 14.99 -16.95
CA ARG A 454 -9.52 15.70 -15.75
C ARG A 454 -10.38 15.34 -14.55
N SER A 455 -9.81 14.59 -13.63
CA SER A 455 -10.41 14.27 -12.34
C SER A 455 -10.17 15.39 -11.34
N THR A 456 -11.05 15.54 -10.35
CA THR A 456 -10.77 16.31 -9.14
C THR A 456 -9.53 15.82 -8.38
N LEU A 457 -9.16 14.54 -8.54
CA LEU A 457 -7.90 14.03 -7.98
C LEU A 457 -6.66 14.60 -8.69
N ASP A 458 -6.79 14.97 -9.96
CA ASP A 458 -5.70 15.55 -10.77
C ASP A 458 -5.47 17.04 -10.42
N THR A 459 -6.36 17.66 -9.63
CA THR A 459 -6.16 19.03 -9.14
C THR A 459 -5.21 19.09 -7.96
N VAL A 460 -5.00 17.97 -7.26
CA VAL A 460 -4.13 17.90 -6.08
C VAL A 460 -2.68 18.11 -6.50
N GLY A 461 -2.11 19.23 -6.06
CA GLY A 461 -0.74 19.62 -6.39
C GLY A 461 0.33 18.93 -5.54
N ALA A 462 1.58 19.40 -5.69
CA ALA A 462 2.68 19.02 -4.79
C ALA A 462 2.46 19.50 -3.35
N TRP A 463 1.64 20.53 -3.16
CA TRP A 463 1.36 21.15 -1.87
C TRP A 463 -0.14 21.15 -1.59
N PHE A 464 -0.59 21.95 -0.60
CA PHE A 464 -2.01 22.08 -0.34
C PHE A 464 -2.75 22.64 -1.56
N THR A 465 -3.98 22.20 -1.74
CA THR A 465 -4.88 22.67 -2.81
C THR A 465 -6.17 23.17 -2.16
N LEU A 466 -6.57 24.39 -2.47
CA LEU A 466 -7.86 24.95 -2.08
C LEU A 466 -8.82 24.87 -3.27
N LEU A 467 -9.79 23.97 -3.22
CA LEU A 467 -10.82 23.83 -4.26
C LEU A 467 -12.03 24.69 -3.93
N THR A 468 -12.41 25.59 -4.84
CA THR A 468 -13.51 26.54 -4.58
C THR A 468 -14.22 27.01 -5.86
N PRO A 469 -15.54 27.26 -5.82
CA PRO A 469 -16.27 27.96 -6.87
C PRO A 469 -15.99 29.47 -6.95
N ASP A 470 -15.22 30.04 -6.02
CA ASP A 470 -14.88 31.47 -5.97
C ASP A 470 -13.36 31.68 -5.73
N PRO A 471 -12.51 31.33 -6.72
CA PRO A 471 -11.06 31.40 -6.57
C PRO A 471 -10.55 32.82 -6.30
N ALA A 472 -11.21 33.84 -6.84
CA ALA A 472 -10.80 35.23 -6.67
C ALA A 472 -10.93 35.69 -5.21
N ALA A 473 -12.04 35.36 -4.54
CA ALA A 473 -12.24 35.74 -3.14
C ALA A 473 -11.27 35.01 -2.20
N TRP A 474 -10.95 33.74 -2.48
CA TRP A 474 -10.06 32.95 -1.65
C TRP A 474 -8.58 33.24 -1.89
N ALA A 475 -8.17 33.56 -3.12
CA ALA A 475 -6.78 33.93 -3.45
C ALA A 475 -6.29 35.15 -2.66
N GLN A 476 -7.17 36.09 -2.32
CA GLN A 476 -6.84 37.25 -1.49
C GLN A 476 -6.47 36.89 -0.04
N ARG A 477 -6.68 35.62 0.38
CA ARG A 477 -6.48 35.15 1.76
C ARG A 477 -5.34 34.14 1.90
N THR A 478 -4.55 33.90 0.85
CA THR A 478 -3.49 32.89 0.85
C THR A 478 -2.12 33.42 1.28
N ALA A 479 -2.02 34.68 1.74
CA ALA A 479 -0.76 35.23 2.22
C ALA A 479 -0.25 34.42 3.43
N GLY A 480 0.87 33.71 3.27
CA GLY A 480 1.44 32.85 4.31
C GLY A 480 2.69 32.11 3.85
N SER A 481 3.34 31.41 4.78
CA SER A 481 4.57 30.63 4.55
C SER A 481 4.32 29.21 4.03
N VAL A 482 3.08 28.73 4.14
CA VAL A 482 2.69 27.38 3.70
C VAL A 482 2.31 27.40 2.22
N PRO A 483 2.98 26.59 1.37
CA PRO A 483 2.64 26.53 -0.05
C PRO A 483 1.22 26.03 -0.29
N LEU A 484 0.44 26.84 -1.03
CA LEU A 484 -0.97 26.58 -1.34
C LEU A 484 -1.27 26.96 -2.78
N ARG A 485 -2.03 26.11 -3.48
CA ARG A 485 -2.59 26.38 -4.80
C ARG A 485 -4.10 26.56 -4.69
N VAL A 486 -4.66 27.63 -5.26
CA VAL A 486 -6.11 27.80 -5.39
C VAL A 486 -6.55 27.23 -6.73
N GLU A 487 -7.51 26.30 -6.72
CA GLU A 487 -8.04 25.65 -7.91
C GLU A 487 -9.54 25.92 -8.06
N PRO A 488 -10.00 26.31 -9.27
CA PRO A 488 -11.42 26.50 -9.52
C PRO A 488 -12.15 25.15 -9.48
N LEU A 489 -13.27 25.13 -8.76
CA LEU A 489 -14.26 24.06 -8.79
C LEU A 489 -15.51 24.57 -9.51
N PRO A 490 -15.92 24.00 -10.65
CA PRO A 490 -17.14 24.39 -11.34
C PRO A 490 -18.36 24.31 -10.41
N ARG A 491 -19.29 25.26 -10.55
CA ARG A 491 -20.42 25.43 -9.62
C ARG A 491 -21.36 24.23 -9.63
N GLU A 492 -21.47 23.55 -10.75
CA GLU A 492 -22.20 22.29 -10.93
C GLU A 492 -21.64 21.13 -10.11
N HIS A 493 -20.39 21.22 -9.63
CA HIS A 493 -19.73 20.18 -8.85
C HIS A 493 -19.68 20.49 -7.34
N THR A 494 -20.33 21.56 -6.86
CA THR A 494 -20.23 21.95 -5.45
C THR A 494 -21.11 21.13 -4.51
N GLU A 495 -22.26 20.65 -4.99
CA GLU A 495 -23.23 19.89 -4.18
C GLU A 495 -22.65 18.59 -3.58
N PRO A 496 -21.95 17.71 -4.34
CA PRO A 496 -21.36 16.49 -3.77
C PRO A 496 -20.32 16.75 -2.67
N TYR A 497 -19.76 17.96 -2.62
CA TYR A 497 -18.82 18.39 -1.61
C TYR A 497 -19.45 19.17 -0.46
N GLY A 498 -20.77 19.41 -0.50
CA GLY A 498 -21.47 20.22 0.49
C GLY A 498 -21.01 21.68 0.50
N LEU A 499 -20.68 22.23 -0.67
CA LEU A 499 -20.22 23.61 -0.83
C LEU A 499 -21.31 24.49 -1.47
N GLY A 500 -21.48 25.68 -0.91
CA GLY A 500 -22.20 26.81 -1.50
C GLY A 500 -21.28 27.69 -2.36
N PRO A 501 -21.81 28.79 -2.93
CA PRO A 501 -21.11 29.61 -3.95
C PRO A 501 -19.80 30.27 -3.51
N ARG A 502 -19.52 30.34 -2.19
CA ARG A 502 -18.28 30.89 -1.63
C ARG A 502 -17.52 29.89 -0.77
N GLY A 503 -17.96 28.63 -0.76
CA GLY A 503 -17.32 27.58 0.02
C GLY A 503 -15.93 27.23 -0.50
N ALA A 504 -15.21 26.40 0.24
CA ALA A 504 -13.96 25.80 -0.20
C ALA A 504 -13.66 24.48 0.52
N LEU A 505 -12.88 23.63 -0.14
CA LEU A 505 -12.21 22.48 0.45
C LEU A 505 -10.71 22.73 0.48
N LEU A 506 -10.10 22.55 1.65
CA LEU A 506 -8.65 22.45 1.77
C LEU A 506 -8.24 20.99 1.66
N VAL A 507 -7.49 20.67 0.61
CA VAL A 507 -7.01 19.32 0.30
C VAL A 507 -5.49 19.26 0.52
N ARG A 508 -5.06 18.22 1.22
CA ARG A 508 -3.65 17.92 1.50
C ARG A 508 -2.94 17.37 0.25
N PRO A 509 -1.60 17.41 0.22
CA PRO A 509 -0.83 16.82 -0.87
C PRO A 509 -1.07 15.31 -1.09
N ASP A 510 -1.55 14.59 -0.06
CA ASP A 510 -1.91 13.17 -0.14
C ASP A 510 -3.37 12.93 -0.58
N GLY A 511 -4.07 13.98 -1.02
CA GLY A 511 -5.44 13.92 -1.52
C GLY A 511 -6.50 13.72 -0.44
N HIS A 512 -6.16 13.90 0.84
CA HIS A 512 -7.15 13.91 1.93
C HIS A 512 -7.59 15.32 2.25
N ILE A 513 -8.85 15.48 2.63
CA ILE A 513 -9.43 16.77 2.97
C ILE A 513 -8.95 17.16 4.36
N ALA A 514 -8.25 18.28 4.50
CA ALA A 514 -7.86 18.83 5.79
C ALA A 514 -8.98 19.67 6.40
N ALA A 515 -9.76 20.39 5.60
CA ALA A 515 -10.83 21.25 6.08
C ALA A 515 -11.92 21.46 5.02
N ARG A 516 -13.14 21.75 5.49
CA ARG A 516 -14.28 22.12 4.65
C ARG A 516 -14.96 23.37 5.18
N TRP A 517 -15.17 24.34 4.30
CA TRP A 517 -15.96 25.54 4.56
C TRP A 517 -17.15 25.57 3.57
N PRO A 518 -18.38 25.27 4.01
CA PRO A 518 -19.55 25.23 3.13
C PRO A 518 -19.90 26.57 2.51
N ASP A 519 -19.69 27.70 3.19
CA ASP A 519 -19.94 29.03 2.63
C ASP A 519 -18.80 29.97 3.03
N ARG A 520 -19.12 31.21 3.45
CA ARG A 520 -18.20 32.34 3.51
C ARG A 520 -16.83 31.95 4.05
N PRO A 521 -15.76 32.52 3.47
CA PRO A 521 -14.43 32.41 4.02
C PRO A 521 -14.43 32.72 5.53
N PRO A 522 -13.85 31.84 6.37
CA PRO A 522 -13.94 31.96 7.82
C PRO A 522 -13.41 33.32 8.28
N THR A 523 -14.18 34.02 9.11
CA THR A 523 -13.77 35.27 9.77
C THR A 523 -13.12 35.00 11.13
N THR A 524 -13.40 33.85 11.74
CA THR A 524 -12.93 33.44 13.07
C THR A 524 -11.60 32.69 13.04
N THR A 525 -11.27 32.04 11.93
CA THR A 525 -9.95 31.41 11.70
C THR A 525 -9.56 31.62 10.24
N PRO A 526 -8.83 32.71 9.93
CA PRO A 526 -8.25 32.93 8.62
C PRO A 526 -7.55 31.68 8.06
N LEU A 527 -7.58 31.52 6.73
CA LEU A 527 -6.91 30.41 6.03
C LEU A 527 -5.41 30.26 6.42
N PRO A 528 -4.63 31.34 6.62
CA PRO A 528 -3.26 31.23 7.12
C PRO A 528 -3.18 30.57 8.49
N ASP A 529 -4.05 30.94 9.44
CA ASP A 529 -4.09 30.36 10.79
C ASP A 529 -4.51 28.88 10.75
N ALA A 530 -5.45 28.53 9.86
CA ALA A 530 -5.83 27.15 9.61
C ALA A 530 -4.63 26.32 9.11
N LEU A 531 -3.87 26.83 8.15
CA LEU A 531 -2.66 26.18 7.65
C LEU A 531 -1.55 26.12 8.71
N ALA A 532 -1.39 27.17 9.51
CA ALA A 532 -0.44 27.22 10.61
C ALA A 532 -0.74 26.14 11.66
N GLY A 533 -2.01 26.01 12.06
CA GLY A 533 -2.48 24.96 12.97
C GLY A 533 -2.26 23.55 12.43
N LEU A 534 -2.58 23.33 11.14
CA LEU A 534 -2.39 22.04 10.46
C LEU A 534 -0.92 21.62 10.34
N THR A 535 -0.01 22.60 10.16
CA THR A 535 1.41 22.36 9.87
C THR A 535 2.30 22.50 11.09
N GLY A 536 1.77 22.98 12.21
CA GLY A 536 2.53 23.18 13.45
C GLY A 536 3.64 24.22 13.33
N ARG A 537 3.47 25.21 12.43
CA ARG A 537 4.31 26.41 12.33
C ARG A 537 3.42 27.65 12.34
N PRO A 538 3.69 28.63 13.22
CA PRO A 538 2.93 29.89 13.25
C PRO A 538 3.16 30.74 12.01
#